data_AF-A0A6G3X7Q1-F1
#
_entry.id   AF-A0A6G3X7Q1-F1
#
_cell.length_a   1.000
_cell.length_b   1.000
_cell.length_c   1.000
_cell.angle_alpha   90.00
_cell.angle_beta   90.00
_cell.angle_gamma   90.00
#
_symmetry.space_group_name_H-M   'P 1'
#
loop_
_entity.id
_entity.type
_entity.pdbx_description
1 polymer ?
#
loop_
_entity_poly.entity_id
_entity_poly.type
_entity_poly.pdbx_seq_one_letter_code
_entity_poly.pdbx_strand_id
1 'polypeptide(L)'
;MSDFVISEQRFDEIFPDRDPFYTYQGLIDALHAYPRFANVGTPQTRAREAAAFLTHADFESVGLKYVKEINEANYWRKCDDTQPFGCPAGREAYYGRGPIMFSWNFNYKAAGDALGLDLLNDPWLVERDPSVAWATALWYWNTQNGP
;
A
#
# COMPACT_ATOMS: atom_id res chain seq x y z
N MET A 1 7.82 -18.66 -5.81
CA MET A 1 7.48 -18.16 -4.46
C MET A 1 6.89 -19.30 -3.67
N SER A 2 7.13 -19.36 -2.36
CA SER A 2 6.32 -20.19 -1.46
C SER A 2 4.87 -19.76 -1.56
N ASP A 3 3.93 -20.71 -1.60
CA ASP A 3 2.50 -20.41 -1.61
C ASP A 3 2.16 -19.41 -0.49
N PHE A 4 1.62 -18.26 -0.88
CA PHE A 4 1.14 -17.28 0.07
C PHE A 4 0.05 -17.91 0.93
N VAL A 5 0.01 -17.58 2.22
CA VAL A 5 -0.85 -18.27 3.20
C VAL A 5 -2.34 -18.00 3.02
N ILE A 6 -2.71 -17.00 2.22
CA ILE A 6 -4.08 -16.70 1.82
C ILE A 6 -4.22 -17.05 0.35
N SER A 7 -5.15 -17.93 -0.01
CA SER A 7 -5.43 -18.26 -1.40
C SER A 7 -6.22 -17.15 -2.11
N GLU A 8 -6.23 -17.16 -3.44
CA GLU A 8 -7.05 -16.23 -4.24
C GLU A 8 -8.54 -16.31 -3.87
N GLN A 9 -9.10 -17.53 -3.79
CA GLN A 9 -10.48 -17.74 -3.35
C GLN A 9 -10.74 -17.09 -1.98
N ARG A 10 -9.81 -17.23 -1.03
CA ARG A 10 -9.97 -16.64 0.30
C ARG A 10 -9.85 -15.12 0.26
N PHE A 11 -8.98 -14.57 -0.59
CA PHE A 11 -8.89 -13.13 -0.82
C PHE A 11 -10.19 -12.57 -1.40
N ASP A 12 -10.81 -13.26 -2.35
CA ASP A 12 -12.11 -12.90 -2.92
C ASP A 12 -13.24 -12.95 -1.88
N GLU A 13 -13.23 -13.95 -0.98
CA GLU A 13 -14.19 -14.04 0.13
C GLU A 13 -14.05 -12.91 1.16
N ILE A 14 -12.80 -12.45 1.41
CA ILE A 14 -12.53 -11.35 2.34
C ILE A 14 -12.97 -10.02 1.72
N PHE A 15 -12.76 -9.85 0.41
CA PHE A 15 -13.00 -8.60 -0.30
C PHE A 15 -13.98 -8.78 -1.48
N PRO A 16 -15.27 -9.07 -1.19
CA PRO A 16 -16.25 -9.40 -2.22
C PRO A 16 -16.63 -8.20 -3.11
N ASP A 17 -16.55 -6.98 -2.58
CA ASP A 17 -16.97 -5.74 -3.24
C ASP A 17 -15.79 -4.82 -3.60
N ARG A 18 -14.56 -5.35 -3.64
CA ARG A 18 -13.35 -4.56 -3.93
C ARG A 18 -13.40 -3.93 -5.31
N ASP A 19 -12.68 -2.81 -5.45
CA ASP A 19 -12.39 -2.25 -6.76
C ASP A 19 -11.56 -3.25 -7.59
N PRO A 20 -11.88 -3.47 -8.89
CA PRO A 20 -11.13 -4.37 -9.77
C PRO A 20 -9.64 -4.04 -9.88
N PHE A 21 -9.24 -2.81 -9.54
CA PHE A 21 -7.84 -2.42 -9.39
C PHE A 21 -7.08 -3.38 -8.45
N TYR A 22 -7.64 -3.72 -7.29
CA TYR A 22 -6.97 -4.56 -6.30
C TYR A 22 -7.03 -6.04 -6.68
N THR A 23 -6.13 -6.46 -7.55
CA THR A 23 -5.98 -7.85 -7.96
C THR A 23 -5.21 -8.66 -6.93
N TYR A 24 -5.56 -9.95 -6.79
CA TYR A 24 -4.76 -10.89 -6.00
C TYR A 24 -3.36 -11.06 -6.58
N GLN A 25 -3.24 -11.10 -7.91
CA GLN A 25 -1.94 -11.17 -8.58
C GLN A 25 -1.05 -9.97 -8.22
N GLY A 26 -1.59 -8.75 -8.16
CA GLY A 26 -0.84 -7.58 -7.72
C GLY A 26 -0.29 -7.72 -6.30
N LEU A 27 -1.06 -8.33 -5.38
CA LEU A 27 -0.57 -8.65 -4.04
C LEU A 27 0.58 -9.66 -4.11
N ILE A 28 0.41 -10.74 -4.87
CA ILE A 28 1.44 -11.78 -5.03
C ILE A 28 2.73 -11.22 -5.62
N ASP A 29 2.64 -10.37 -6.64
CA ASP A 29 3.81 -9.74 -7.27
C ASP A 29 4.56 -8.84 -6.27
N ALA A 30 3.83 -8.15 -5.39
CA ALA A 30 4.41 -7.28 -4.37
C ALA A 30 5.12 -8.04 -3.24
N LEU A 31 4.75 -9.30 -2.95
CA LEU A 31 5.37 -10.11 -1.89
C LEU A 31 6.88 -10.29 -2.10
N HIS A 32 7.35 -10.23 -3.34
CA HIS A 32 8.77 -10.32 -3.68
C HIS A 32 9.62 -9.23 -3.01
N ALA A 33 9.06 -8.04 -2.78
CA ALA A 33 9.77 -6.95 -2.12
C ALA A 33 10.04 -7.23 -0.62
N TYR A 34 9.22 -8.10 0.01
CA TYR A 34 9.29 -8.40 1.45
C TYR A 34 9.21 -9.90 1.71
N PRO A 35 10.25 -10.69 1.37
CA PRO A 35 10.19 -12.16 1.39
C PRO A 35 9.99 -12.81 2.77
N ARG A 36 10.10 -12.02 3.85
CA ARG A 36 9.85 -12.46 5.23
C ARG A 36 8.39 -12.26 5.66
N PHE A 37 7.66 -11.34 5.01
CA PHE A 37 6.27 -11.05 5.34
C PHE A 37 5.42 -12.31 5.19
N ALA A 38 4.64 -12.64 6.23
CA ALA A 38 3.81 -13.84 6.31
C ALA A 38 4.57 -15.14 5.99
N ASN A 39 5.89 -15.17 6.21
CA ASN A 39 6.75 -16.30 5.88
C ASN A 39 7.70 -16.73 7.01
N VAL A 40 7.55 -16.16 8.21
CA VAL A 40 8.37 -16.46 9.39
C VAL A 40 7.52 -17.11 10.50
N GLY A 41 8.06 -18.15 11.13
CA GLY A 41 7.42 -18.85 12.24
C GLY A 41 6.47 -19.97 11.81
N THR A 42 5.48 -20.27 12.65
CA THR A 42 4.52 -21.36 12.40
C THR A 42 3.50 -20.98 11.33
N PRO A 43 2.78 -21.95 10.72
CA PRO A 43 1.65 -21.65 9.83
C PRO A 43 0.63 -20.69 10.46
N GLN A 44 0.36 -20.83 11.76
CA GLN A 44 -0.58 -19.98 12.48
C GLN A 44 -0.07 -18.54 12.62
N THR A 45 1.22 -18.34 12.92
CA THR A 45 1.82 -17.00 13.00
C THR A 45 1.80 -16.30 11.64
N ARG A 46 2.16 -17.02 10.58
CA ARG A 46 2.14 -16.49 9.20
C ARG A 46 0.74 -16.09 8.76
N ALA A 47 -0.25 -16.93 9.01
CA ALA A 47 -1.66 -16.62 8.72
C ALA A 47 -2.15 -15.41 9.53
N ARG A 48 -1.73 -15.28 10.80
CA ARG A 48 -2.10 -14.12 11.63
C ARG A 48 -1.49 -12.82 11.13
N GLU A 49 -0.23 -12.83 10.68
CA GLU A 49 0.41 -11.66 10.10
C GLU A 49 -0.31 -11.22 8.81
N ALA A 50 -0.57 -12.16 7.90
CA ALA A 50 -1.32 -11.87 6.67
C ALA A 50 -2.72 -11.33 6.97
N ALA A 51 -3.44 -11.95 7.93
CA ALA A 51 -4.77 -11.48 8.32
C ALA A 51 -4.72 -10.06 8.92
N ALA A 52 -3.76 -9.77 9.80
CA ALA A 52 -3.62 -8.45 10.40
C ALA A 52 -3.34 -7.36 9.34
N PHE A 53 -2.43 -7.63 8.40
CA PHE A 53 -2.16 -6.73 7.29
C PHE A 53 -3.41 -6.48 6.43
N LEU A 54 -4.13 -7.54 6.05
CA LEU A 54 -5.34 -7.42 5.25
C LEU A 54 -6.48 -6.72 6.01
N THR A 55 -6.55 -6.84 7.34
CA THR A 55 -7.51 -6.08 8.16
C THR A 55 -7.20 -4.58 8.16
N HIS A 56 -5.93 -4.19 8.18
CA HIS A 56 -5.57 -2.77 8.00
C HIS A 56 -5.97 -2.27 6.61
N ALA A 57 -5.71 -3.08 5.58
CA ALA A 57 -6.13 -2.74 4.22
C ALA A 57 -7.66 -2.59 4.12
N ASP A 58 -8.42 -3.53 4.69
CA ASP A 58 -9.88 -3.48 4.77
C ASP A 58 -10.38 -2.19 5.41
N PHE A 59 -9.82 -1.83 6.57
CA PHE A 59 -10.26 -0.66 7.32
C PHE A 59 -9.96 0.65 6.60
N GLU A 60 -8.74 0.83 6.10
CA GLU A 60 -8.28 2.09 5.49
C GLU A 60 -8.93 2.36 4.13
N SER A 61 -9.18 1.30 3.35
CA SER A 61 -9.72 1.42 1.98
C SER A 61 -11.20 1.07 1.85
N VAL A 62 -11.87 0.79 2.98
CA VAL A 62 -13.27 0.35 3.06
C VAL A 62 -13.51 -0.92 2.22
N GLY A 63 -12.83 -2.00 2.60
CA GLY A 63 -12.90 -3.29 1.91
C GLY A 63 -12.29 -3.25 0.51
N LEU A 64 -11.18 -2.51 0.33
CA LEU A 64 -10.53 -2.30 -0.97
C LEU A 64 -11.45 -1.66 -2.01
N LYS A 65 -12.47 -0.92 -1.59
CA LYS A 65 -13.38 -0.23 -2.50
C LYS A 65 -12.79 1.06 -3.07
N TYR A 66 -11.86 1.68 -2.36
CA TYR A 66 -11.26 2.95 -2.76
C TYR A 66 -9.76 2.80 -3.04
N VAL A 67 -9.35 3.24 -4.22
CA VAL A 67 -7.93 3.29 -4.64
C VAL A 67 -7.23 4.54 -4.13
N LYS A 68 -8.00 5.61 -3.90
CA LYS A 68 -7.51 6.91 -3.42
C LYS A 68 -8.45 7.56 -2.43
N GLU A 69 -7.91 8.50 -1.65
CA GLU A 69 -8.65 9.32 -0.70
C GLU A 69 -9.84 10.03 -1.39
N ILE A 70 -11.03 9.90 -0.82
CA ILE A 70 -12.28 10.39 -1.44
C ILE A 70 -12.40 11.92 -1.31
N ASN A 71 -11.91 12.50 -0.22
CA ASN A 71 -12.09 13.92 0.07
C ASN A 71 -10.99 14.76 -0.58
N GLU A 72 -11.20 15.13 -1.85
CA GLU A 72 -10.25 15.94 -2.62
C GLU A 72 -9.93 17.30 -1.99
N ALA A 73 -10.84 17.87 -1.18
CA ALA A 73 -10.61 19.14 -0.49
C ALA A 73 -9.44 19.12 0.51
N ASN A 74 -8.95 17.93 0.89
CA ASN A 74 -7.80 17.75 1.77
C ASN A 74 -6.47 17.49 1.06
N TYR A 75 -6.47 17.30 -0.26
CA TYR A 75 -5.27 16.89 -0.99
C TYR A 75 -4.09 17.85 -0.82
N TRP A 76 -4.37 19.16 -0.83
CA TRP A 76 -3.36 20.22 -0.67
C TRP A 76 -2.58 20.15 0.65
N ARG A 77 -3.12 19.47 1.68
CA ARG A 77 -2.51 19.39 3.02
C ARG A 77 -1.34 18.43 3.08
N LYS A 78 -1.21 17.52 2.10
CA LYS A 78 -0.26 16.40 2.15
C LYS A 78 1.11 16.74 1.55
N CYS A 79 1.39 18.01 1.41
CA CYS A 79 2.69 18.53 1.01
C CYS A 79 3.35 19.16 2.24
N ASP A 80 4.39 18.50 2.76
CA ASP A 80 5.26 19.09 3.77
C ASP A 80 6.35 19.92 3.09
N ASP A 81 6.15 21.24 3.10
CA ASP A 81 7.07 22.22 2.51
C ASP A 81 8.40 22.33 3.28
N THR A 82 8.51 21.74 4.47
CA THR A 82 9.77 21.72 5.24
C THR A 82 10.77 20.69 4.72
N GLN A 83 10.31 19.74 3.91
CA GLN A 83 11.17 18.75 3.28
C GLN A 83 12.06 19.39 2.21
N PRO A 84 13.38 19.10 2.17
CA PRO A 84 14.30 19.73 1.22
C PRO A 84 14.00 19.38 -0.24
N PHE A 85 13.31 18.27 -0.48
CA PHE A 85 12.87 17.85 -1.82
C PHE A 85 11.49 18.41 -2.21
N GLY A 86 10.77 19.06 -1.29
CA GLY A 86 9.48 19.67 -1.54
C GLY A 86 8.44 18.70 -2.11
N CYS A 87 7.67 19.18 -3.08
CA CYS A 87 6.51 18.50 -3.66
C CYS A 87 6.55 18.60 -5.20
N PRO A 88 7.51 17.95 -5.87
CA PRO A 88 7.77 18.13 -7.30
C PRO A 88 6.62 17.68 -8.20
N ALA A 89 5.80 16.71 -7.77
CA ALA A 89 4.60 16.30 -8.48
C ALA A 89 3.42 17.29 -8.33
N GLY A 90 3.58 18.32 -7.49
CA GLY A 90 2.57 19.33 -7.18
C GLY A 90 2.03 19.22 -5.75
N ARG A 91 1.53 20.35 -5.22
CA ARG A 91 1.07 20.48 -3.83
C ARG A 91 -0.06 19.50 -3.47
N GLU A 92 -0.90 19.16 -4.43
CA GLU A 92 -2.07 18.30 -4.26
C GLU A 92 -1.80 16.86 -4.70
N ALA A 93 -0.55 16.46 -4.94
CA ALA A 93 -0.25 15.17 -5.56
C ALA A 93 -0.07 14.01 -4.56
N TYR A 94 0.05 14.26 -3.25
CA TYR A 94 0.47 13.28 -2.24
C TYR A 94 -0.65 12.84 -1.28
N TYR A 95 -1.90 12.84 -1.77
CA TYR A 95 -3.06 12.30 -1.07
C TYR A 95 -2.96 10.79 -0.82
N GLY A 96 -3.88 10.27 0.01
CA GLY A 96 -3.94 8.86 0.33
C GLY A 96 -4.18 8.01 -0.91
N ARG A 97 -3.34 6.99 -1.13
CA ARG A 97 -3.51 5.99 -2.19
C ARG A 97 -3.24 4.58 -1.70
N GLY A 98 -3.78 3.62 -2.46
CA GLY A 98 -3.54 2.20 -2.25
C GLY A 98 -4.21 1.66 -1.00
N PRO A 99 -3.86 0.41 -0.62
CA PRO A 99 -4.69 -0.36 0.30
C PRO A 99 -4.68 0.19 1.73
N ILE A 100 -3.66 0.96 2.12
CA ILE A 100 -3.55 1.56 3.45
C ILE A 100 -3.66 3.09 3.45
N MET A 101 -4.11 3.70 2.34
CA MET A 101 -4.27 5.15 2.20
C MET A 101 -3.05 5.98 2.62
N PHE A 102 -1.83 5.48 2.36
CA PHE A 102 -0.63 6.18 2.79
C PHE A 102 -0.50 7.51 2.02
N SER A 103 -0.14 8.56 2.76
CA SER A 103 -0.16 9.95 2.29
C SER A 103 1.17 10.63 2.59
N TRP A 104 1.34 11.86 2.10
CA TRP A 104 2.47 12.77 2.35
C TRP A 104 3.71 12.58 1.48
N ASN A 105 4.24 13.68 0.93
CA ASN A 105 5.43 13.70 0.08
C ASN A 105 6.64 12.94 0.67
N PHE A 106 6.88 13.04 1.98
CA PHE A 106 7.98 12.31 2.63
C PHE A 106 7.78 10.79 2.64
N ASN A 107 6.55 10.29 2.75
CA ASN A 107 6.29 8.86 2.66
C ASN A 107 6.41 8.37 1.22
N TYR A 108 5.92 9.14 0.24
CA TYR A 108 6.13 8.81 -1.18
C TYR A 108 7.63 8.76 -1.52
N LYS A 109 8.42 9.68 -0.99
CA LYS A 109 9.88 9.65 -1.12
C LYS A 109 10.49 8.40 -0.49
N ALA A 110 10.17 8.12 0.78
CA ALA A 110 10.76 7.00 1.52
C ALA A 110 10.36 5.63 0.95
N ALA A 111 9.09 5.46 0.56
CA ALA A 111 8.61 4.25 -0.09
C ALA A 111 9.25 4.07 -1.47
N GLY A 112 9.33 5.15 -2.25
CA GLY A 112 9.98 5.13 -3.55
C GLY A 112 11.45 4.72 -3.47
N ASP A 113 12.20 5.30 -2.53
CA ASP A 113 13.60 4.94 -2.29
C ASP A 113 13.77 3.45 -1.92
N ALA A 114 12.90 2.93 -1.05
CA ALA A 114 12.97 1.54 -0.61
C ALA A 114 12.61 0.54 -1.72
N LEU A 115 11.67 0.91 -2.60
CA LEU A 115 11.17 0.06 -3.68
C LEU A 115 11.93 0.25 -5.00
N GLY A 116 12.81 1.25 -5.10
CA GLY A 116 13.49 1.60 -6.34
C GLY A 116 12.56 2.24 -7.39
N LEU A 117 11.53 2.95 -6.94
CA LEU A 117 10.51 3.61 -7.77
C LEU A 117 10.51 5.11 -7.52
N ASP A 118 10.34 5.94 -8.55
CA ASP A 118 10.25 7.39 -8.37
C ASP A 118 8.83 7.85 -7.99
N LEU A 119 8.38 7.41 -6.81
CA LEU A 119 7.04 7.75 -6.30
C LEU A 119 6.92 9.20 -5.83
N LEU A 120 8.04 9.91 -5.64
CA LEU A 120 8.00 11.33 -5.31
C LEU A 120 7.60 12.16 -6.54
N ASN A 121 8.16 11.87 -7.72
CA ASN A 121 7.82 12.59 -8.95
C ASN A 121 6.61 11.97 -9.68
N ASP A 122 6.35 10.68 -9.48
CA ASP A 122 5.19 9.98 -10.05
C ASP A 122 4.35 9.25 -8.97
N PRO A 123 3.69 10.01 -8.06
CA PRO A 123 2.87 9.41 -7.00
C PRO A 123 1.63 8.69 -7.53
N TRP A 124 1.19 9.00 -8.75
CA TRP A 124 0.05 8.32 -9.40
C TRP A 124 0.35 6.88 -9.80
N LEU A 125 1.62 6.44 -9.75
CA LEU A 125 1.94 5.03 -9.98
C LEU A 125 1.20 4.12 -8.98
N VAL A 126 1.00 4.59 -7.74
CA VAL A 126 0.30 3.87 -6.66
C VAL A 126 -1.19 3.63 -6.98
N GLU A 127 -1.83 4.47 -7.81
CA GLU A 127 -3.23 4.29 -8.23
C GLU A 127 -3.38 3.73 -9.65
N ARG A 128 -2.27 3.45 -10.34
CA ARG A 128 -2.26 2.91 -11.71
C ARG A 128 -1.72 1.49 -11.78
N ASP A 129 -0.85 1.11 -10.86
CA ASP A 129 -0.27 -0.24 -10.79
C ASP A 129 -0.62 -0.90 -9.44
N PRO A 130 -1.40 -1.99 -9.43
CA PRO A 130 -1.80 -2.65 -8.20
C PRO A 130 -0.64 -3.30 -7.46
N SER A 131 0.39 -3.76 -8.17
CA SER A 131 1.59 -4.33 -7.52
C SER A 131 2.35 -3.25 -6.76
N VAL A 132 2.42 -2.03 -7.31
CA VAL A 132 3.03 -0.88 -6.63
C VAL A 132 2.20 -0.47 -5.42
N ALA A 133 0.87 -0.44 -5.54
CA ALA A 133 -0.02 -0.16 -4.41
C ALA A 133 0.22 -1.13 -3.24
N TRP A 134 0.24 -2.44 -3.51
CA TRP A 134 0.54 -3.45 -2.50
C TRP A 134 1.96 -3.34 -1.96
N ALA A 135 2.95 -3.07 -2.81
CA ALA A 135 4.35 -2.92 -2.39
C ALA A 135 4.54 -1.75 -1.43
N THR A 136 3.84 -0.63 -1.64
CA THR A 136 3.87 0.51 -0.70
C THR A 136 3.23 0.18 0.64
N ALA A 137 2.16 -0.61 0.66
CA ALA A 137 1.54 -1.05 1.91
C ALA A 137 2.43 -2.04 2.68
N LEU A 138 3.05 -2.98 1.96
CA LEU A 138 4.04 -3.89 2.55
C LEU A 138 5.27 -3.14 3.06
N TRP A 139 5.73 -2.11 2.34
CA TRP A 139 6.80 -1.23 2.81
C TRP A 139 6.44 -0.61 4.16
N TYR A 140 5.25 -0.03 4.28
CA TYR A 140 4.81 0.56 5.52
C TYR A 140 4.77 -0.47 6.65
N TRP A 141 4.12 -1.61 6.41
CA TRP A 141 3.99 -2.71 7.38
C TRP A 141 5.33 -3.22 7.92
N ASN A 142 6.32 -3.37 7.03
CA ASN A 142 7.58 -4.01 7.38
C ASN A 142 8.65 -3.05 7.91
N THR A 143 8.49 -1.73 7.72
CA THR A 143 9.57 -0.77 7.97
C THR A 143 9.18 0.43 8.82
N GLN A 144 7.89 0.74 8.94
CA GLN A 144 7.42 1.94 9.63
C GLN A 144 6.79 1.56 10.97
N ASN A 145 7.06 2.37 12.00
CA ASN A 145 6.48 2.18 13.33
C ASN A 145 5.11 2.85 13.48
N GLY A 146 4.63 3.53 12.43
CA GLY A 146 3.46 4.39 12.50
C GLY A 146 3.72 5.72 13.22
N PRO A 147 2.71 6.61 13.26
CA PRO A 147 2.69 7.78 14.15
C PRO A 147 2.53 7.39 15.63
#